data_AF-A0A9P4WHP6-F1
#
_entry.id   AF-A0A9P4WHP6-F1
#
_cell.length_a   1.000
_cell.length_b   1.000
_cell.length_c   1.000
_cell.angle_alpha   90.00
_cell.angle_beta   90.00
_cell.angle_gamma   90.00
#
_symmetry.space_group_name_H-M   'P 1'
#
loop_
_entity.id
_entity.type
_entity.pdbx_description
1 polymer ?
#
loop_
_entity_poly.entity_id
_entity_poly.type
_entity_poly.pdbx_seq_one_letter_code
_entity_poly.pdbx_strand_id
1 'polypeptide(L)'
;MNEAQLGFDPTIVTFGEKRYIEIERENGKERLVIDKMIKRVPCVAGRATNCWKVYQEEDPGMPLFVKDLWQYPEREEEGELLREATEKGVKNVARYFHHETIRVGGQDDDILADADAAAK
;
A
#
# COMPACT_ATOMS: atom_id res chain seq x y z
N MET A 1 -7.60 22.41 -7.99
CA MET A 1 -7.48 21.40 -6.91
C MET A 1 -7.07 20.11 -7.58
N ASN A 2 -5.91 19.55 -7.21
CA ASN A 2 -5.55 18.21 -7.62
C ASN A 2 -6.16 17.17 -6.66
N GLU A 3 -6.10 15.89 -7.01
CA GLU A 3 -6.70 14.81 -6.21
C GLU A 3 -6.12 14.75 -4.79
N ALA A 4 -4.80 14.96 -4.63
CA ALA A 4 -4.17 15.02 -3.31
C ALA A 4 -4.71 16.19 -2.44
N GLN A 5 -4.93 17.37 -3.03
CA GLN A 5 -5.55 18.52 -2.35
C GLN A 5 -7.02 18.28 -1.97
N LEU A 6 -7.67 17.29 -2.58
CA LEU A 6 -9.03 16.86 -2.27
C LEU A 6 -9.05 15.68 -1.27
N GLY A 7 -7.89 15.24 -0.77
CA GLY A 7 -7.77 14.13 0.17
C GLY A 7 -7.98 12.75 -0.48
N PHE A 8 -7.82 12.63 -1.80
CA PHE A 8 -7.78 11.32 -2.44
C PHE A 8 -6.42 10.66 -2.17
N ASP A 9 -6.49 9.38 -1.83
CA ASP A 9 -5.34 8.50 -1.69
C ASP A 9 -4.56 8.41 -3.02
N PRO A 10 -3.30 8.91 -3.08
CA PRO A 10 -2.50 8.90 -4.30
C PRO A 10 -1.91 7.53 -4.64
N THR A 11 -2.07 6.52 -3.79
CA THR A 11 -1.49 5.18 -3.96
C THR A 11 -2.00 4.48 -5.22
N ILE A 12 -3.25 4.78 -5.63
CA ILE A 12 -3.86 4.18 -6.82
C ILE A 12 -3.89 5.18 -7.96
N VAL A 13 -3.08 4.93 -8.99
CA VAL A 13 -3.02 5.73 -10.21
C VAL A 13 -3.87 5.08 -11.29
N THR A 14 -4.68 5.87 -11.99
CA THR A 14 -5.47 5.40 -13.15
C THR A 14 -4.82 5.88 -14.44
N PHE A 15 -4.53 4.96 -15.36
CA PHE A 15 -4.03 5.27 -16.70
C PHE A 15 -4.79 4.48 -17.75
N GLY A 16 -5.54 5.18 -18.60
CA GLY A 16 -6.51 4.57 -19.52
C GLY A 16 -7.61 3.84 -18.74
N GLU A 17 -7.83 2.57 -19.06
CA GLU A 17 -8.82 1.71 -18.38
C GLU A 17 -8.23 0.92 -17.21
N LYS A 18 -6.91 1.00 -17.00
CA LYS A 18 -6.19 0.25 -15.97
C LYS A 18 -5.92 1.11 -14.75
N ARG A 19 -5.89 0.44 -13.59
CA ARG A 19 -5.49 1.02 -12.32
C ARG A 19 -4.22 0.34 -11.83
N TYR A 20 -3.34 1.12 -11.24
CA TYR A 20 -2.01 0.71 -10.85
C TYR A 20 -1.74 1.11 -9.41
N ILE A 21 -0.91 0.31 -8.73
CA ILE A 21 -0.22 0.71 -7.51
C ILE A 21 1.23 0.90 -7.90
N GLU A 22 1.79 2.06 -7.60
CA GLU A 22 3.22 2.33 -7.78
C GLU A 22 3.95 2.02 -6.48
N ILE A 23 5.06 1.28 -6.58
CA ILE A 23 5.94 0.98 -5.45
C ILE A 23 7.38 1.33 -5.79
N GLU A 24 8.21 1.60 -4.78
CA GLU A 24 9.64 1.87 -4.99
C GLU A 24 10.52 0.72 -4.48
N ARG A 25 11.25 0.07 -5.40
CA ARG A 25 12.20 -1.01 -5.09
C ARG A 25 13.60 -0.62 -5.53
N GLU A 26 14.60 -1.47 -5.27
CA GLU A 26 16.01 -1.19 -5.58
C GLU A 26 16.25 -0.78 -7.06
N ASN A 27 15.44 -1.29 -7.98
CA ASN A 27 15.53 -1.01 -9.42
C ASN A 27 14.73 0.24 -9.85
N GLY A 28 14.15 0.98 -8.91
CA GLY A 28 13.31 2.15 -9.13
C GLY A 28 11.82 1.86 -8.94
N LYS A 29 10.99 2.72 -9.54
CA LYS A 29 9.53 2.63 -9.44
C LYS A 29 8.98 1.49 -10.30
N GLU A 30 8.22 0.60 -9.69
CA GLU A 30 7.50 -0.49 -10.35
C GLU A 30 5.98 -0.24 -10.33
N ARG A 31 5.27 -0.71 -11.36
CA ARG A 31 3.81 -0.61 -11.47
C ARG A 31 3.17 -1.99 -11.33
N LEU A 32 2.29 -2.11 -10.35
CA LEU A 32 1.47 -3.31 -10.14
C LEU A 32 0.06 -3.05 -10.66
N VAL A 33 -0.39 -3.83 -11.65
CA VAL A 33 -1.76 -3.70 -12.19
C VAL A 33 -2.75 -4.31 -11.21
N ILE A 34 -3.79 -3.57 -10.87
CA ILE A 34 -4.89 -4.06 -10.04
C ILE A 34 -5.79 -4.97 -10.88
N ASP A 35 -5.77 -6.26 -10.59
CA ASP A 35 -6.69 -7.27 -11.17
C ASP A 35 -8.06 -7.17 -10.49
N LYS A 36 -8.08 -7.33 -9.15
CA LYS A 36 -9.33 -7.32 -8.39
C LYS A 36 -9.16 -6.85 -6.96
N MET A 37 -10.21 -6.22 -6.44
CA MET A 37 -10.36 -5.97 -5.00
C MET A 37 -10.74 -7.27 -4.30
N ILE A 38 -9.94 -7.68 -3.32
CA ILE A 38 -10.16 -8.89 -2.50
C ILE A 38 -10.98 -8.56 -1.27
N LYS A 39 -10.63 -7.45 -0.61
CA LYS A 39 -11.25 -7.04 0.65
C LYS A 39 -11.25 -5.51 0.72
N ARG A 40 -12.36 -4.96 1.22
CA ARG A 40 -12.47 -3.57 1.63
C ARG A 40 -13.21 -3.53 2.95
N VAL A 41 -12.57 -2.98 3.97
CA VAL A 41 -13.15 -2.72 5.28
C VAL A 41 -13.10 -1.21 5.49
N PRO A 42 -14.16 -0.48 5.14
CA PRO A 42 -14.21 0.96 5.36
C PRO A 42 -14.34 1.27 6.85
N CYS A 43 -13.65 2.31 7.32
CA CYS A 43 -13.74 2.79 8.69
C CYS A 43 -13.50 4.30 8.74
N VAL A 44 -14.22 5.02 9.60
CA VAL A 44 -13.99 6.47 9.84
C VAL A 44 -12.88 6.67 10.86
N ALA A 45 -12.86 5.83 11.90
CA ALA A 45 -11.84 5.84 12.94
C ALA A 45 -11.56 4.39 13.38
N GLY A 46 -10.35 3.91 13.11
CA GLY A 46 -9.94 2.54 13.39
C GLY A 46 -9.16 1.93 12.22
N ARG A 47 -9.09 0.61 12.17
CA ARG A 47 -8.31 -0.12 11.16
C ARG A 47 -9.12 -0.31 9.89
N ALA A 48 -9.11 0.70 9.03
CA ALA A 48 -9.48 0.49 7.64
C ALA A 48 -8.48 -0.46 6.98
N THR A 49 -8.95 -1.33 6.09
CA THR A 49 -8.06 -2.24 5.36
C THR A 49 -8.58 -2.47 3.97
N ASN A 50 -7.70 -2.29 2.99
CA ASN A 50 -7.92 -2.64 1.61
C ASN A 50 -6.96 -3.78 1.23
N CYS A 51 -7.47 -4.75 0.47
CA CYS A 51 -6.63 -5.78 -0.11
C CYS A 51 -6.96 -5.92 -1.58
N TRP A 52 -5.94 -5.98 -2.41
CA TRP A 52 -6.05 -6.21 -3.84
C TRP A 52 -5.22 -7.41 -4.26
N LYS A 53 -5.69 -8.10 -5.28
CA LYS A 53 -4.85 -8.97 -6.09
C LYS A 53 -4.31 -8.12 -7.23
N VAL A 54 -3.00 -8.19 -7.41
CA VAL A 54 -2.26 -7.43 -8.41
C VAL A 54 -1.29 -8.33 -9.16
N TYR A 55 -0.71 -7.84 -10.24
CA TYR A 55 0.36 -8.51 -10.98
C TYR A 55 1.30 -7.47 -11.61
N GLN A 56 2.54 -7.87 -11.87
CA GLN A 56 3.48 -7.08 -12.66
C GLN A 56 3.13 -7.22 -14.15
N GLU A 57 3.16 -6.14 -14.94
CA GLU A 57 2.86 -6.24 -16.39
C GLU A 57 3.83 -7.17 -17.13
N GLU A 58 5.08 -7.24 -16.67
CA GLU A 58 6.13 -8.09 -17.23
C GLU A 58 5.99 -9.57 -16.83
N ASP A 59 5.32 -9.87 -15.72
CA ASP A 59 5.01 -11.22 -15.26
C ASP A 59 3.56 -11.36 -14.76
N PRO A 60 2.57 -11.42 -15.67
CA PRO A 60 1.17 -11.61 -15.29
C PRO A 60 0.88 -12.98 -14.68
N GLY A 61 1.80 -13.94 -14.80
CA GLY A 61 1.65 -15.31 -14.30
C GLY A 61 1.82 -15.43 -12.79
N MET A 62 2.50 -14.46 -12.16
CA MET A 62 2.76 -14.44 -10.73
C MET A 62 1.78 -13.51 -9.99
N PRO A 63 0.72 -14.04 -9.35
CA PRO A 63 -0.21 -13.21 -8.61
C PRO A 63 0.43 -12.68 -7.32
N LEU A 64 0.30 -11.37 -7.11
CA LEU A 64 0.69 -10.69 -5.89
C LEU A 64 -0.55 -10.20 -5.14
N PHE A 65 -0.39 -9.92 -3.85
CA PHE A 65 -1.45 -9.38 -3.01
C PHE A 65 -0.93 -8.17 -2.25
N VAL A 66 -1.59 -7.03 -2.43
CA VAL A 66 -1.30 -5.81 -1.69
C VAL A 66 -2.31 -5.70 -0.57
N LYS A 67 -1.82 -5.43 0.64
CA LYS A 67 -2.61 -5.07 1.80
C LYS A 67 -2.22 -3.65 2.19
N ASP A 68 -3.19 -2.76 2.14
CA ASP A 68 -3.09 -1.37 2.56
C ASP A 68 -3.90 -1.18 3.84
N LEU A 69 -3.28 -0.57 4.83
CA LEU A 69 -3.88 -0.27 6.11
C LEU A 69 -3.19 0.91 6.79
N TRP A 70 -3.96 1.62 7.60
CA TRP A 70 -3.41 2.50 8.62
C TRP A 70 -2.74 1.68 9.71
N GLN A 71 -1.47 1.97 9.96
CA GLN A 71 -0.68 1.34 11.03
C GLN A 71 -0.41 2.36 12.14
N TYR A 72 -0.60 1.92 13.39
CA TYR A 72 -0.15 2.65 14.56
C TYR A 72 1.38 2.61 14.65
N PRO A 73 2.06 3.76 14.79
CA PRO A 73 3.54 3.82 14.84
C PRO A 73 4.15 2.99 15.97
N GLU A 74 3.40 2.72 17.04
CA GLU A 74 3.87 1.93 18.18
C GLU A 74 3.91 0.41 17.89
N ARG A 75 3.45 -0.04 16.72
CA ARG A 75 3.46 -1.45 16.32
C ARG A 75 4.57 -1.73 15.33
N GLU A 76 5.16 -2.93 15.44
CA GLU A 76 6.09 -3.45 14.44
C GLU A 76 5.45 -3.52 13.05
N GLU A 77 6.20 -3.14 12.03
CA GLU A 77 5.76 -3.15 10.64
C GLU A 77 5.44 -4.57 10.18
N GLU A 78 4.19 -4.80 9.73
CA GLU A 78 3.75 -6.13 9.30
C GLU A 78 4.59 -6.66 8.14
N GLY A 79 5.11 -5.76 7.29
CA GLY A 79 6.02 -6.09 6.21
C GLY A 79 7.35 -6.68 6.68
N GLU A 80 7.93 -6.15 7.76
CA GLU A 80 9.16 -6.66 8.37
C GLU A 80 8.98 -8.07 8.92
N LEU A 81 7.85 -8.33 9.58
CA LEU A 81 7.50 -9.67 10.06
C LEU A 81 7.37 -10.68 8.91
N LEU A 82 6.76 -10.27 7.78
CA LEU A 82 6.67 -11.11 6.59
C LEU A 82 8.04 -11.34 5.93
N ARG A 83 8.92 -10.33 5.94
CA ARG A 83 10.29 -10.43 5.43
C ARG A 83 11.08 -11.46 6.23
N GLU A 84 11.08 -11.35 7.56
CA GLU A 84 11.77 -12.29 8.45
C GLU A 84 11.24 -13.73 8.27
N ALA A 85 9.92 -13.91 8.21
CA ALA A 85 9.30 -15.23 7.98
C ALA A 85 9.70 -15.83 6.62
N THR A 86 9.90 -14.98 5.62
CA THR A 86 10.35 -15.38 4.28
C THR A 86 11.80 -15.81 4.30
N GLU A 87 12.69 -15.03 4.89
CA GLU A 87 14.13 -15.32 5.04
C GLU A 87 14.36 -16.62 5.82
N LYS A 88 13.57 -16.87 6.86
CA LYS A 88 13.64 -18.11 7.67
C LYS A 88 12.99 -19.32 6.98
N GLY A 89 12.42 -19.16 5.78
CA GLY A 89 11.80 -20.25 5.05
C GLY A 89 10.56 -20.84 5.73
N VAL A 90 9.88 -20.07 6.58
CA VAL A 90 8.68 -20.52 7.30
C VAL A 90 7.62 -20.98 6.29
N LYS A 91 6.98 -22.12 6.53
CA LYS A 91 5.93 -22.67 5.65
C LYS A 91 4.55 -22.16 6.09
N ASN A 92 3.59 -22.15 5.16
CA ASN A 92 2.20 -21.72 5.38
C ASN A 92 2.03 -20.24 5.76
N VAL A 93 3.00 -19.39 5.40
CA VAL A 93 2.95 -17.93 5.52
C VAL A 93 3.14 -17.33 4.13
N ALA A 94 2.51 -16.18 3.87
CA ALA A 94 2.69 -15.45 2.61
C ALA A 94 4.18 -15.06 2.43
N ARG A 95 4.63 -15.01 1.18
CA ARG A 95 6.00 -14.60 0.86
C ARG A 95 6.07 -13.10 0.72
N TYR A 96 7.06 -12.52 1.39
CA TYR A 96 7.35 -11.11 1.31
C TYR A 96 7.74 -10.72 -0.11
N PHE A 97 7.19 -9.60 -0.56
CA PHE A 97 7.51 -9.00 -1.85
C PHE A 97 8.06 -7.58 -1.64
N HIS A 98 7.29 -6.72 -0.99
CA HIS A 98 7.63 -5.34 -0.66
C HIS A 98 6.71 -4.80 0.44
N HIS A 99 7.18 -3.83 1.21
CA HIS A 99 6.36 -2.95 2.03
C HIS A 99 6.99 -1.55 2.03
N GLU A 100 6.15 -0.54 2.20
CA GLU A 100 6.57 0.85 2.34
C GLU A 100 5.48 1.64 3.04
N THR A 101 5.89 2.74 3.69
CA THR A 101 4.98 3.75 4.19
C THR A 101 4.65 4.71 3.07
N ILE A 102 3.35 4.92 2.82
CA ILE A 102 2.88 5.87 1.82
C ILE A 102 3.26 7.29 2.24
N ARG A 103 3.69 8.10 1.27
CA ARG A 103 4.05 9.50 1.48
C ARG A 103 3.19 10.42 0.63
N VAL A 104 2.56 11.40 1.26
CA VAL A 104 1.77 12.44 0.60
C VAL A 104 2.47 13.79 0.80
N GLY A 105 2.72 14.52 -0.29
CA GLY A 105 3.42 15.82 -0.20
C GLY A 105 4.87 15.73 0.31
N GLY A 106 5.49 14.55 0.29
CA GLY A 106 6.84 14.32 0.81
C GLY A 106 6.90 14.07 2.32
N GLN A 107 5.75 13.97 2.98
CA GLN A 107 5.60 13.57 4.38
C GLN A 107 4.97 12.19 4.44
N ASP A 108 5.29 11.43 5.48
CA ASP A 108 4.61 10.16 5.74
C ASP A 108 3.11 10.45 5.94
N ASP A 109 2.27 9.65 5.29
CA ASP A 109 0.82 9.75 5.42
C ASP A 109 0.47 9.36 6.86
N ASP A 110 0.20 10.36 7.71
CA ASP A 110 -0.14 10.21 9.13
C ASP A 110 -1.34 11.09 9.50
N ILE A 111 -2.36 10.46 10.07
CA ILE A 111 -3.60 11.08 10.56
C ILE A 111 -3.30 12.23 11.54
N LEU A 112 -2.26 12.09 12.38
CA LEU A 112 -1.93 13.08 13.42
C LEU A 112 -1.33 14.36 12.84
N ALA A 113 -0.48 14.26 11.83
CA ALA A 113 0.14 15.43 11.20
C ALA A 113 -0.87 16.23 10.35
N ASP A 114 -1.79 15.53 9.68
CA ASP A 114 -2.81 16.16 8.82
C ASP A 114 -3.87 16.94 9.62
N ALA A 115 -4.21 16.48 10.83
CA ALA A 115 -5.16 17.18 11.70
C ALA A 115 -4.63 18.54 12.19
N ASP A 116 -3.32 18.65 12.46
CA ASP A 116 -2.70 19.90 12.89
C ASP A 116 -2.52 20.89 11.72
N ALA A 117 -2.36 20.40 10.49
CA ALA A 117 -2.31 21.23 9.29
C ALA A 117 -3.69 21.84 8.94
N ALA A 118 -4.78 21.12 9.21
CA ALA A 118 -6.15 21.61 8.98
C ALA A 118 -6.65 22.60 10.05
N ALA A 119 -5.92 22.77 11.15
CA ALA A 119 -6.26 23.66 12.27
C ALA A 119 -5.57 25.04 12.22
N LYS A 120 -4.80 25.33 11.16
CA LYS A 120 -4.17 26.64 10.90
C LYS A 120 -4.76 27.32 9.67
#